data_AF-A0A7S4HKU9-F1
#
_entry.id   AF-A0A7S4HKU9-F1
#
_cell.length_a   1.000
_cell.length_b   1.000
_cell.length_c   1.000
_cell.angle_alpha   90.00
_cell.angle_beta   90.00
_cell.angle_gamma   90.00
#
_symmetry.space_group_name_H-M   'P 1'
#
loop_
_entity.id
_entity.type
_entity.pdbx_description
1 polymer ?
#
loop_
_entity_poly.entity_id
_entity_poly.type
_entity_poly.pdbx_seq_one_letter_code
_entity_poly.pdbx_strand_id
1 'polypeptide(L)'
;TSSLEGASVREVDALVTRRRALIAKNVEGRLGMDDILKHHRFLEGQIEELNAEKGKLARKHQIASALMRREKVGSRKHTELSDRCYKLEEAATAFNVRAVATNKERDWFRSTKAWHEGVRQTLTEYVQCSDGEHISKKQLEEDDRLFASFNFGSSLLSPDRVDAEAP
;
A
#
# COMPACT_ATOMS: atom_id res chain seq x y z
N THR A 1 -1.09 -8.94 -32.09
CA THR A 1 -2.12 -8.25 -31.27
C THR A 1 -2.36 -8.88 -29.90
N SER A 2 -1.59 -9.88 -29.42
CA SER A 2 -1.99 -10.71 -28.26
C SER A 2 -1.30 -10.43 -26.91
N SER A 3 -0.28 -9.54 -26.85
CA SER A 3 0.59 -9.48 -25.67
C SER A 3 0.05 -8.67 -24.48
N LEU A 4 -0.75 -7.61 -24.72
CA LEU A 4 -1.24 -6.72 -23.66
C LEU A 4 -2.55 -7.23 -23.04
N GLU A 5 -3.47 -7.74 -23.86
CA GLU A 5 -4.65 -8.45 -23.37
C GLU A 5 -4.25 -9.68 -22.54
N GLY A 6 -3.27 -10.46 -23.02
CA GLY A 6 -2.75 -11.61 -22.29
C GLY A 6 -2.11 -11.25 -20.95
N ALA A 7 -1.51 -10.06 -20.81
CA ALA A 7 -0.99 -9.59 -19.52
C ALA A 7 -2.13 -9.22 -18.56
N SER A 8 -3.16 -8.51 -19.05
CA SER A 8 -4.32 -8.13 -18.22
C SER A 8 -5.12 -9.34 -17.71
N VAL A 9 -5.28 -10.37 -18.55
CA VAL A 9 -5.95 -11.62 -18.16
C VAL A 9 -5.16 -12.36 -17.07
N ARG A 10 -3.83 -12.45 -17.21
CA ARG A 10 -2.97 -13.09 -16.21
C ARG A 10 -3.01 -12.41 -14.84
N GLU A 11 -3.07 -11.08 -14.82
CA GLU A 11 -3.19 -10.31 -13.57
C GLU A 11 -4.54 -10.53 -12.89
N VAL A 12 -5.64 -10.56 -13.66
CA VAL A 12 -6.97 -10.90 -13.14
C VAL A 12 -7.01 -12.34 -12.62
N ASP A 13 -6.41 -13.29 -13.33
CA ASP A 13 -6.32 -14.68 -12.88
C ASP A 13 -5.49 -14.83 -11.60
N ALA A 14 -4.43 -14.03 -11.44
CA ALA A 14 -3.65 -13.98 -10.21
C ALA A 14 -4.48 -13.49 -9.01
N LEU A 15 -5.30 -12.45 -9.20
CA LEU A 15 -6.25 -11.96 -8.17
C LEU A 15 -7.22 -13.07 -7.76
N VAL A 16 -7.84 -13.73 -8.74
CA VAL A 16 -8.80 -14.82 -8.50
C VAL A 16 -8.14 -16.00 -7.78
N THR A 17 -6.93 -16.38 -8.20
CA THR A 17 -6.18 -17.49 -7.61
C THR A 17 -5.84 -17.20 -6.15
N ARG A 18 -5.35 -15.99 -5.85
CA ARG A 18 -5.06 -15.58 -4.47
C ARG A 18 -6.33 -15.56 -3.61
N ARG A 19 -7.43 -15.02 -4.13
CA ARG A 19 -8.73 -15.02 -3.44
C ARG A 19 -9.15 -16.44 -3.06
N ARG A 20 -9.08 -17.38 -4.02
CA ARG A 20 -9.42 -18.80 -3.78
C ARG A 20 -8.54 -19.42 -2.70
N ALA A 21 -7.24 -19.13 -2.71
CA ALA A 21 -6.32 -19.63 -1.70
C ALA A 21 -6.66 -19.11 -0.29
N LEU A 22 -7.01 -17.82 -0.16
CA LEU A 22 -7.44 -17.25 1.12
C LEU A 22 -8.74 -17.86 1.63
N ILE A 23 -9.72 -18.05 0.73
CA ILE A 23 -10.99 -18.70 1.07
C ILE A 23 -10.74 -20.14 1.54
N ALA A 24 -9.91 -20.90 0.82
CA ALA A 24 -9.58 -22.27 1.20
C ALA A 24 -8.95 -22.32 2.60
N LYS A 25 -7.94 -21.48 2.86
CA LYS A 25 -7.33 -21.37 4.19
C LYS A 25 -8.33 -21.01 5.28
N ASN A 26 -9.28 -20.12 4.98
CA ASN A 26 -10.32 -19.72 5.92
C ASN A 26 -11.27 -20.87 6.25
N VAL A 27 -11.72 -21.61 5.23
CA VAL A 27 -12.57 -22.80 5.40
C VAL A 27 -11.88 -23.88 6.22
N GLU A 28 -10.57 -24.03 6.05
CA GLU A 28 -9.74 -24.99 6.79
C GLU A 28 -9.34 -24.51 8.20
N GLY A 29 -9.73 -23.29 8.61
CA GLY A 29 -9.34 -22.70 9.88
C GLY A 29 -7.84 -22.36 10.00
N ARG A 30 -7.14 -22.26 8.87
CA ARG A 30 -5.69 -22.01 8.77
C ARG A 30 -5.35 -20.59 8.28
N LEU A 31 -6.34 -19.71 8.13
CA LEU A 31 -6.10 -18.33 7.72
C LEU A 31 -5.48 -17.54 8.88
N GLY A 32 -4.21 -17.19 8.74
CA GLY A 32 -3.49 -16.39 9.73
C GLY A 32 -3.47 -14.89 9.40
N MET A 33 -3.09 -14.08 10.38
CA MET A 33 -2.90 -12.63 10.21
C MET A 33 -1.83 -12.29 9.17
N ASP A 34 -0.76 -13.08 9.09
CA ASP A 34 0.27 -12.95 8.07
C ASP A 34 -0.27 -13.11 6.64
N ASP A 35 -1.24 -14.01 6.41
CA ASP A 35 -1.88 -14.17 5.11
C ASP A 35 -2.70 -12.93 4.70
N ILE A 36 -3.40 -12.33 5.68
CA ILE A 36 -4.18 -11.11 5.51
C ILE A 36 -3.23 -9.95 5.14
N LEU A 37 -2.14 -9.78 5.89
CA LEU A 37 -1.14 -8.74 5.64
C LEU A 37 -0.44 -8.91 4.29
N LYS A 38 -0.07 -10.15 3.93
CA LYS A 38 0.53 -10.45 2.62
C LYS A 38 -0.42 -10.11 1.47
N HIS A 39 -1.71 -10.41 1.60
CA HIS A 39 -2.69 -10.04 0.58
C HIS A 39 -2.93 -8.54 0.51
N HIS A 40 -2.98 -7.86 1.66
CA HIS A 40 -3.09 -6.42 1.70
C HIS A 40 -1.91 -5.73 1.00
N ARG A 41 -0.67 -6.09 1.34
CA ARG A 41 0.54 -5.55 0.70
C ARG A 41 0.57 -5.81 -0.79
N PHE A 42 0.15 -6.99 -1.22
CA PHE A 42 0.02 -7.31 -2.64
C PHE A 42 -0.95 -6.35 -3.35
N LEU A 43 -2.12 -6.08 -2.77
CA LEU A 43 -3.10 -5.15 -3.35
C LEU A 43 -2.59 -3.71 -3.38
N GLU A 44 -1.95 -3.24 -2.31
CA GLU A 44 -1.37 -1.88 -2.28
C GLU A 44 -0.26 -1.74 -3.34
N GLY A 45 0.61 -2.73 -3.50
CA GLY A 45 1.63 -2.73 -4.56
C GLY A 45 1.02 -2.67 -5.98
N GLN A 46 -0.05 -3.42 -6.24
CA GLN A 46 -0.77 -3.34 -7.52
C GLN A 46 -1.40 -1.96 -7.75
N ILE A 47 -1.93 -1.33 -6.70
CA ILE A 47 -2.52 0.01 -6.78
C ILE A 47 -1.45 1.07 -7.04
N GLU A 48 -0.28 0.97 -6.40
CA GLU A 48 0.87 1.83 -6.67
C GLU A 48 1.35 1.73 -8.12
N GLU A 49 1.49 0.51 -8.64
CA GLU A 49 1.83 0.26 -10.05
C GLU A 49 0.81 0.89 -11.00
N LEU A 50 -0.49 0.67 -10.76
CA LEU A 50 -1.56 1.26 -11.56
C LEU A 50 -1.55 2.79 -11.51
N ASN A 51 -1.29 3.39 -10.34
CA ASN A 51 -1.18 4.84 -10.20
C ASN A 51 0.01 5.40 -10.98
N ALA A 52 1.16 4.72 -10.93
CA ALA A 52 2.35 5.10 -11.69
C ALA A 52 2.15 4.98 -13.20
N GLU A 53 1.39 3.99 -13.66
CA GLU A 53 1.09 3.76 -15.07
C GLU A 53 0.03 4.72 -15.63
N LYS A 54 -0.99 5.07 -14.83
CA LYS A 54 -2.09 5.97 -15.22
C LYS A 54 -1.57 7.27 -15.83
N GLY A 55 -0.66 7.94 -15.13
CA GLY A 55 -0.07 9.20 -15.59
C GLY A 55 0.77 9.03 -16.85
N LYS A 56 1.54 7.94 -16.95
CA LYS A 56 2.39 7.66 -18.12
C LYS A 56 1.54 7.40 -19.37
N LEU A 57 0.46 6.62 -19.24
CA LEU A 57 -0.40 6.27 -20.35
C LEU A 57 -1.18 7.49 -20.86
N ALA A 58 -1.77 8.27 -19.94
CA ALA A 58 -2.47 9.51 -20.27
C ALA A 58 -1.56 10.50 -21.02
N ARG A 59 -0.33 10.68 -20.53
CA ARG A 59 0.66 11.57 -21.16
C ARG A 59 1.05 11.09 -22.56
N LYS A 60 1.30 9.79 -22.75
CA LYS A 60 1.63 9.22 -24.07
C LYS A 60 0.49 9.42 -25.06
N HIS A 61 -0.75 9.20 -24.63
CA HIS A 61 -1.94 9.42 -25.45
C HIS A 61 -2.07 10.89 -25.86
N GLN A 62 -2.01 11.82 -24.91
CA GLN A 62 -2.07 13.26 -25.19
C GLN A 62 -1.02 13.72 -26.20
N ILE A 63 0.24 13.28 -26.05
CA ILE A 63 1.32 13.63 -26.97
C ILE A 63 1.05 13.05 -28.37
N ALA A 64 0.67 11.77 -28.46
CA ALA A 64 0.39 11.12 -29.74
C ALA A 64 -0.79 11.80 -30.47
N SER A 65 -1.89 12.09 -29.77
CA SER A 65 -3.03 12.81 -30.34
C SER A 65 -2.67 14.23 -30.77
N ALA A 66 -1.87 14.95 -29.99
CA ALA A 66 -1.43 16.30 -30.34
C ALA A 66 -0.53 16.33 -31.58
N LEU A 67 0.38 15.36 -31.72
CA LEU A 67 1.21 15.21 -32.91
C LEU A 67 0.35 14.85 -34.13
N MET A 68 -0.60 13.94 -33.98
CA MET A 68 -1.49 13.51 -35.07
C MET A 68 -2.30 14.69 -35.64
N ARG A 69 -2.82 15.57 -34.78
CA ARG A 69 -3.59 16.77 -35.19
C ARG A 69 -2.78 17.78 -36.00
N ARG A 70 -1.45 17.78 -35.86
CA ARG A 70 -0.55 18.70 -36.56
C ARG A 70 -0.06 18.13 -37.90
N GLU A 71 -0.20 16.83 -38.10
CA GLU A 71 0.25 16.17 -39.32
C GLU A 71 -0.82 16.20 -40.40
N LYS A 72 -0.37 16.29 -41.65
CA LYS A 72 -1.28 16.26 -42.81
C LYS A 72 -1.95 14.89 -42.90
N VAL A 73 -3.28 14.89 -42.94
CA VAL A 73 -4.11 13.69 -43.15
C VAL A 73 -3.67 12.97 -44.42
N GLY A 74 -3.54 11.64 -44.34
CA GLY A 74 -3.12 10.79 -45.46
C GLY A 74 -1.60 10.72 -45.68
N SER A 75 -0.80 11.46 -44.91
CA SER A 75 0.66 11.25 -44.90
C SER A 75 1.03 9.94 -44.20
N ARG A 76 2.16 9.34 -44.57
CA ARG A 76 2.70 8.15 -43.90
C ARG A 76 2.83 8.34 -42.38
N LYS A 77 3.31 9.52 -41.97
CA LYS A 77 3.48 9.88 -40.55
C LYS A 77 2.15 10.00 -39.81
N HIS A 78 1.09 10.47 -40.48
CA HIS A 78 -0.26 10.48 -39.92
C HIS A 78 -0.77 9.05 -39.68
N THR A 79 -0.57 8.12 -40.62
CA THR A 79 -0.94 6.70 -40.44
C THR A 79 -0.18 6.07 -39.26
N GLU A 80 1.14 6.29 -39.17
CA GLU A 80 1.95 5.77 -38.06
C GLU A 80 1.49 6.31 -36.69
N LEU A 81 1.10 7.58 -36.62
CA LEU A 81 0.56 8.19 -35.40
C LEU A 81 -0.84 7.66 -35.07
N SER A 82 -1.67 7.41 -36.08
CA SER A 82 -2.99 6.80 -35.93
C SER A 82 -2.88 5.39 -35.33
N ASP A 83 -2.00 4.55 -35.86
CA ASP A 83 -1.73 3.20 -35.33
C ASP A 83 -1.21 3.26 -33.88
N ARG A 84 -0.40 4.28 -33.57
CA ARG A 84 0.10 4.50 -32.22
C ARG A 84 -1.01 4.92 -31.25
N CYS A 85 -1.92 5.79 -31.67
CA CYS A 85 -3.10 6.16 -30.87
C CYS A 85 -3.97 4.93 -30.59
N TYR A 86 -4.25 4.13 -31.62
CA TYR A 86 -5.04 2.90 -31.48
C TYR A 86 -4.42 1.93 -30.45
N LYS A 87 -3.11 1.67 -30.53
CA LYS A 87 -2.40 0.84 -29.55
C LYS A 87 -2.45 1.40 -28.12
N LEU A 88 -2.47 2.74 -27.99
CA LEU A 88 -2.60 3.38 -26.68
C LEU A 88 -4.03 3.27 -26.12
N GLU A 89 -5.05 3.27 -26.98
CA GLU A 89 -6.44 3.01 -26.60
C GLU A 89 -6.66 1.56 -26.17
N GLU A 90 -6.07 0.59 -26.89
CA GLU A 90 -6.04 -0.82 -26.47
C GLU A 90 -5.38 -0.97 -25.09
N ALA A 91 -4.22 -0.34 -24.89
CA ALA A 91 -3.54 -0.34 -23.60
C ALA A 91 -4.36 0.34 -22.48
N ALA A 92 -5.11 1.40 -22.80
CA ALA A 92 -6.00 2.07 -21.84
C ALA A 92 -7.17 1.17 -21.44
N THR A 93 -7.71 0.40 -22.37
CA THR A 93 -8.76 -0.59 -22.11
C THR A 93 -8.24 -1.68 -21.17
N ALA A 94 -7.09 -2.27 -21.48
CA ALA A 94 -6.44 -3.28 -20.63
C ALA A 94 -6.12 -2.74 -19.23
N PHE A 95 -5.60 -1.51 -19.14
CA PHE A 95 -5.36 -0.81 -17.89
C PHE A 95 -6.65 -0.67 -17.06
N ASN A 96 -7.74 -0.22 -17.68
CA ASN A 96 -9.02 -0.03 -16.99
C ASN A 96 -9.59 -1.34 -16.45
N VAL A 97 -9.50 -2.43 -17.22
CA VAL A 97 -9.93 -3.77 -16.76
C VAL A 97 -9.18 -4.18 -15.49
N ARG A 98 -7.85 -4.08 -15.49
CA ARG A 98 -6.99 -4.38 -14.34
C ARG A 98 -7.29 -3.47 -13.14
N ALA A 99 -7.47 -2.17 -13.37
CA ALA A 99 -7.79 -1.22 -12.32
C ALA A 99 -9.15 -1.51 -11.67
N VAL A 100 -10.17 -1.84 -12.47
CA VAL A 100 -11.49 -2.23 -11.95
C VAL A 100 -11.39 -3.54 -11.16
N ALA A 101 -10.69 -4.55 -11.68
CA ALA A 101 -10.52 -5.82 -11.00
C ALA A 101 -9.81 -5.67 -9.64
N THR A 102 -8.71 -4.90 -9.61
CA THR A 102 -7.93 -4.64 -8.39
C THR A 102 -8.74 -3.88 -7.35
N ASN A 103 -9.48 -2.83 -7.76
CA ASN A 103 -10.34 -2.09 -6.83
C ASN A 103 -11.47 -2.97 -6.28
N LYS A 104 -12.12 -3.78 -7.13
CA LYS A 104 -13.14 -4.73 -6.67
C LYS A 104 -12.59 -5.77 -5.70
N GLU A 105 -11.38 -6.27 -5.94
CA GLU A 105 -10.71 -7.19 -5.01
C GLU A 105 -10.40 -6.51 -3.68
N ARG A 106 -9.89 -5.28 -3.70
CA ARG A 106 -9.64 -4.50 -2.48
C ARG A 106 -10.91 -4.27 -1.69
N ASP A 107 -11.98 -3.85 -2.35
CA ASP A 107 -13.25 -3.55 -1.68
C ASP A 107 -13.86 -4.82 -1.09
N TRP A 108 -13.81 -5.94 -1.84
CA TRP A 108 -14.18 -7.26 -1.32
C TRP A 108 -13.35 -7.63 -0.09
N PHE A 109 -12.02 -7.55 -0.19
CA PHE A 109 -11.12 -7.95 0.90
C PHE A 109 -11.37 -7.12 2.17
N ARG A 110 -11.52 -5.80 2.01
CA ARG A 110 -11.82 -4.87 3.12
C ARG A 110 -13.19 -5.06 3.75
N SER A 111 -14.12 -5.71 3.06
CA SER A 111 -15.44 -6.08 3.61
C SER A 111 -15.43 -7.38 4.41
N THR A 112 -14.32 -8.14 4.39
CA THR A 112 -14.25 -9.44 5.08
C THR A 112 -14.08 -9.28 6.59
N LYS A 113 -14.67 -10.21 7.36
CA LYS A 113 -14.45 -10.27 8.81
C LYS A 113 -12.98 -10.43 9.19
N ALA A 114 -12.23 -11.21 8.41
CA ALA A 114 -10.80 -11.41 8.60
C ALA A 114 -10.02 -10.09 8.56
N TRP A 115 -10.31 -9.23 7.58
CA TRP A 115 -9.71 -7.89 7.52
C TRP A 115 -10.02 -7.06 8.76
N HIS A 116 -11.29 -6.99 9.17
CA HIS A 116 -11.69 -6.21 10.35
C HIS A 116 -11.10 -6.75 11.66
N GLU A 117 -11.00 -8.07 11.81
CA GLU A 117 -10.29 -8.71 12.92
C GLU A 117 -8.82 -8.29 12.94
N GLY A 118 -8.15 -8.37 11.79
CA GLY A 118 -6.76 -7.97 11.66
C GLY A 118 -6.54 -6.49 11.99
N VAL A 119 -7.36 -5.59 11.44
CA VAL A 119 -7.30 -4.16 11.75
C VAL A 119 -7.52 -3.91 13.24
N ARG A 120 -8.53 -4.55 13.85
CA ARG A 120 -8.78 -4.42 15.28
C ARG A 120 -7.61 -4.94 16.11
N GLN A 121 -7.02 -6.07 15.75
CA GLN A 121 -5.86 -6.62 16.46
C GLN A 121 -4.68 -5.64 16.38
N THR A 122 -4.39 -5.09 15.20
CA THR A 122 -3.35 -4.06 15.04
C THR A 122 -3.65 -2.82 15.88
N LEU A 123 -4.88 -2.28 15.86
CA LEU A 123 -5.25 -1.14 16.71
C LEU A 123 -5.24 -1.47 18.21
N THR A 124 -5.38 -2.75 18.57
CA THR A 124 -5.30 -3.20 19.95
C THR A 124 -3.85 -3.30 20.40
N GLU A 125 -2.94 -3.70 19.51
CA GLU A 125 -1.53 -3.93 19.81
C GLU A 125 -0.64 -2.70 19.58
N TYR A 126 -1.09 -1.71 18.80
CA TYR A 126 -0.32 -0.52 18.43
C TYR A 126 -1.07 0.77 18.79
N VAL A 127 -0.31 1.80 19.14
CA VAL A 127 -0.80 3.17 19.41
C VAL A 127 -0.19 4.10 18.37
N GLN A 128 -1.02 4.95 17.79
CA GLN A 128 -0.56 6.01 16.90
C GLN A 128 -0.13 7.22 17.72
N CYS A 129 1.12 7.64 17.56
CA CYS A 129 1.71 8.82 18.17
C CYS A 129 1.26 10.10 17.44
N SER A 130 1.47 11.26 18.07
CA SER A 130 1.05 12.57 17.54
C SER A 130 1.77 12.99 16.26
N ASP A 131 2.92 12.40 15.98
CA ASP A 131 3.71 12.54 14.75
C ASP A 131 3.26 11.58 13.63
N GLY A 132 2.31 10.68 13.93
CA GLY A 132 1.79 9.67 13.01
C GLY A 132 2.53 8.34 13.05
N GLU A 133 3.60 8.19 13.84
CA GLU A 133 4.28 6.91 14.04
C GLU A 133 3.39 5.92 14.79
N HIS A 134 3.60 4.61 14.57
CA HIS A 134 2.85 3.56 15.24
C HIS A 134 3.80 2.75 16.13
N ILE A 135 3.63 2.85 17.44
CA ILE A 135 4.45 2.16 18.43
C ILE A 135 3.63 0.99 19.00
N SER A 136 4.24 -0.18 19.12
CA SER A 136 3.55 -1.30 19.76
C SER A 136 3.35 -1.00 21.26
N LYS A 137 2.21 -1.38 21.83
CA LYS A 137 1.96 -1.22 23.27
C LYS A 137 3.00 -1.92 24.13
N LYS A 138 3.53 -3.05 23.65
CA LYS A 138 4.63 -3.76 24.31
C LYS A 138 5.90 -2.92 24.35
N GLN A 139 6.26 -2.27 23.24
CA GLN A 139 7.39 -1.33 23.20
C GLN A 139 7.14 -0.17 24.16
N LEU A 140 5.93 0.38 24.17
CA LEU A 140 5.54 1.46 25.10
C LEU A 140 5.70 1.03 26.57
N GLU A 141 5.27 -0.19 26.92
CA GLU A 141 5.42 -0.76 28.27
C GLU A 141 6.90 -1.00 28.63
N GLU A 142 7.73 -1.41 27.67
CA GLU A 142 9.17 -1.58 27.86
C GLU A 142 9.86 -0.22 28.06
N ASP A 143 9.51 0.78 27.25
CA ASP A 143 10.02 2.15 27.35
C ASP A 143 9.60 2.81 28.68
N ASP A 144 8.34 2.62 29.11
CA ASP A 144 7.84 3.10 30.41
C ASP A 144 8.59 2.46 31.58
N ARG A 145 8.91 1.16 31.50
CA ARG A 145 9.71 0.48 32.53
C ARG A 145 11.14 1.00 32.57
N LEU A 146 11.76 1.20 31.41
CA LEU A 146 13.09 1.78 31.30
C LEU A 146 13.10 3.21 31.87
N PHE A 147 12.10 4.04 31.54
CA PHE A 147 11.99 5.40 32.06
C PHE A 147 11.72 5.44 33.57
N ALA A 148 10.84 4.56 34.07
CA ALA A 148 10.59 4.43 35.51
C ALA A 148 11.87 4.02 36.28
N SER A 149 12.71 3.16 35.69
CA SER A 149 14.01 2.80 36.26
C SER A 149 15.08 3.90 36.19
N PHE A 150 14.88 4.94 35.37
CA PHE A 150 15.76 6.10 35.30
C PHE A 150 15.53 7.10 36.46
N ASN A 151 14.38 6.99 37.16
CA ASN A 151 13.94 7.97 38.15
C ASN A 151 14.28 7.59 39.61
N PHE A 152 15.51 7.12 39.86
CA PHE A 152 16.10 7.11 41.21
C PHE A 152 17.62 7.37 41.17
N GLY A 153 17.97 8.66 41.02
CA GLY A 153 19.29 9.20 41.28
C GLY A 153 19.27 10.61 41.90
N SER A 154 18.10 11.15 42.25
CA SER A 154 17.98 12.42 42.98
C SER A 154 18.14 12.18 44.49
N SER A 155 19.33 11.71 44.90
CA SER A 155 19.78 11.69 46.30
C SER A 155 21.00 12.63 46.46
N LEU A 156 20.89 13.85 45.92
CA LEU A 156 21.92 14.89 46.02
C LEU A 156 21.35 16.22 46.56
N LEU A 157 20.44 16.14 47.53
CA LEU A 157 20.08 17.28 48.37
C LEU A 157 20.22 16.91 49.85
N SER A 158 21.47 16.73 50.26
CA SER A 158 21.88 17.02 51.64
C SER A 158 22.96 18.10 51.57
N PRO A 159 22.62 19.40 51.65
CA PRO A 159 23.61 20.42 51.88
C PRO A 159 23.90 20.49 53.39
N ASP A 160 25.08 20.00 53.72
CA ASP A 160 26.01 20.46 54.76
C ASP A 160 25.52 20.68 56.20
N ARG A 161 26.00 19.78 57.07
CA ARG A 161 26.33 20.11 58.46
C ARG A 161 27.36 21.24 58.45
N VAL A 162 26.96 22.42 58.90
CA VAL A 162 27.89 23.47 59.31
C VAL A 162 28.23 23.20 60.77
N ASP A 163 29.36 22.53 61.00
CA ASP A 163 30.03 22.53 62.30
C ASP A 163 30.63 23.93 62.51
N ALA A 164 30.01 24.72 63.40
CA ALA A 164 30.58 25.97 63.89
C ALA A 164 31.12 25.74 65.29
N GLU A 165 32.42 25.42 65.37
CA GLU A 165 33.21 25.51 66.60
C GLU A 165 33.66 26.96 66.82
N ALA A 166 33.63 27.36 68.10
CA ALA A 166 33.88 28.70 68.62
C ALA A 166 35.36 29.13 68.56
N PRO A 167 35.64 30.39 68.91
CA PRO A 167 36.35 30.63 70.18
C PRO A 167 35.53 31.41 71.21
#